data_AF-A0A252C533-F1
#
_entry.id   AF-A0A252C533-F1
#
_cell.length_a   1.000
_cell.length_b   1.000
_cell.length_c   1.000
_cell.angle_alpha   90.00
_cell.angle_beta   90.00
_cell.angle_gamma   90.00
#
_symmetry.space_group_name_H-M   'P 1'
#
loop_
_entity.id
_entity.type
_entity.pdbx_description
1 polymer ?
#
loop_
_entity_poly.entity_id
_entity_poly.type
_entity_poly.pdbx_seq_one_letter_code
_entity_poly.pdbx_strand_id
1 'polypeptide(L)'
;MYGRAGDGLPRRSFAGLSLTAAALSLPGCKLVDQRTFDHTASRPPKVIVPPPPPGPPPIPPLVEVIAGTPVADWQGPLEAIVKRALARKPNILFRVQALAPPGADADADRATLARLTTNDGQAVANAIVAGGASPAQIEMTAMPNSGVASPRIRVYVR
;
A
#
# COMPACT_ATOMS: atom_id res chain seq x y z
N MET A 1 51.58 -49.72 -65.18
CA MET A 1 50.58 -50.81 -65.17
C MET A 1 49.31 -50.28 -64.50
N TYR A 2 48.17 -50.43 -65.19
CA TYR A 2 46.74 -50.31 -64.80
C TYR A 2 46.27 -49.05 -64.02
N GLY A 3 45.29 -48.22 -64.45
CA GLY A 3 44.11 -48.39 -65.32
C GLY A 3 42.83 -48.45 -64.48
N ARG A 4 42.20 -47.32 -64.08
CA ARG A 4 41.02 -46.61 -64.66
C ARG A 4 39.65 -47.31 -64.45
N ALA A 5 38.73 -46.58 -63.78
CA ALA A 5 37.24 -46.47 -63.87
C ALA A 5 36.39 -47.75 -64.09
N GLY A 6 35.14 -47.87 -63.66
CA GLY A 6 34.08 -46.97 -63.20
C GLY A 6 32.74 -47.71 -63.40
N ASP A 7 31.71 -47.28 -62.68
CA ASP A 7 30.25 -47.43 -62.87
C ASP A 7 29.61 -48.67 -63.52
N GLY A 8 28.54 -49.18 -62.86
CA GLY A 8 27.56 -50.06 -63.52
C GLY A 8 26.47 -50.61 -62.60
N LEU A 9 25.34 -49.90 -62.49
CA LEU A 9 23.99 -50.48 -62.32
C LEU A 9 23.36 -50.60 -63.73
N PRO A 10 22.18 -51.23 -63.99
CA PRO A 10 21.25 -52.03 -63.16
C PRO A 10 20.64 -53.28 -63.87
N ARG A 11 19.82 -54.12 -63.19
CA ARG A 11 18.44 -54.51 -63.65
C ARG A 11 17.69 -55.47 -62.71
N ARG A 12 16.48 -55.03 -62.38
CA ARG A 12 15.21 -55.66 -61.90
C ARG A 12 15.01 -57.18 -62.07
N SER A 13 14.29 -57.78 -61.12
CA SER A 13 13.04 -58.56 -61.38
C SER A 13 12.21 -58.80 -60.09
N PHE A 14 10.89 -58.79 -60.27
CA PHE A 14 9.81 -58.93 -59.27
C PHE A 14 9.38 -60.39 -59.07
N ALA A 15 9.03 -60.77 -57.84
CA ALA A 15 7.99 -61.76 -57.43
C ALA A 15 8.10 -61.89 -55.90
N GLY A 16 7.19 -61.43 -55.05
CA GLY A 16 5.78 -61.74 -54.94
C GLY A 16 5.55 -62.32 -53.54
N LEU A 17 4.61 -61.77 -52.76
CA LEU A 17 3.63 -62.48 -51.91
C LEU A 17 3.01 -61.50 -50.88
N SER A 18 1.77 -61.12 -51.15
CA SER A 18 0.83 -60.48 -50.23
C SER A 18 0.48 -61.42 -49.06
N LEU A 19 0.33 -60.87 -47.85
CA LEU A 19 -0.80 -61.07 -46.91
C LEU A 19 -0.38 -60.58 -45.51
N THR A 20 -0.72 -59.34 -45.12
CA THR A 20 -0.95 -58.89 -43.71
C THR A 20 -1.29 -57.39 -43.69
N ALA A 21 -2.35 -57.00 -44.40
CA ALA A 21 -2.90 -55.65 -44.38
C ALA A 21 -4.37 -55.70 -43.93
N ALA A 22 -4.64 -55.74 -42.62
CA ALA A 22 -6.00 -55.54 -42.09
C ALA A 22 -6.11 -55.29 -40.56
N ALA A 23 -5.08 -54.84 -39.83
CA ALA A 23 -5.17 -54.75 -38.35
C ALA A 23 -4.67 -53.45 -37.69
N LEU A 24 -4.33 -52.39 -38.44
CA LEU A 24 -3.72 -51.18 -37.85
C LEU A 24 -4.46 -49.86 -38.12
N SER A 25 -5.70 -49.89 -38.61
CA SER A 25 -6.46 -48.68 -38.94
C SER A 25 -7.74 -48.51 -38.11
N LEU A 26 -7.65 -48.62 -36.79
CA LEU A 26 -8.62 -48.01 -35.89
C LEU A 26 -7.99 -46.73 -35.34
N PRO A 27 -8.34 -45.52 -35.84
CA PRO A 27 -8.07 -44.30 -35.09
C PRO A 27 -8.74 -44.45 -33.72
N GLY A 28 -7.92 -44.57 -32.67
CA GLY A 28 -8.38 -44.83 -31.31
C GLY A 28 -9.49 -43.86 -30.87
N CYS A 29 -10.48 -44.40 -30.18
CA CYS A 29 -11.62 -43.71 -29.60
C CYS A 29 -11.18 -42.49 -28.79
N LYS A 30 -11.29 -41.28 -29.36
CA LYS A 30 -11.42 -40.08 -28.54
C LYS A 30 -12.83 -40.12 -27.95
N LEU A 31 -12.96 -40.56 -26.70
CA LEU A 31 -14.23 -40.52 -25.99
C LEU A 31 -14.78 -39.09 -26.04
N VAL A 32 -16.05 -38.95 -26.42
CA VAL A 32 -16.75 -37.67 -26.38
C VAL A 32 -16.79 -37.23 -24.92
N ASP A 33 -16.15 -36.11 -24.64
CA ASP A 33 -16.10 -35.49 -23.31
C ASP A 33 -16.47 -34.00 -23.45
N GLN A 34 -16.65 -33.31 -22.32
CA GLN A 34 -16.95 -31.87 -22.29
C GLN A 34 -15.92 -31.05 -23.07
N ARG A 35 -14.66 -31.51 -23.14
CA ARG A 35 -13.60 -30.87 -23.96
C ARG A 35 -13.83 -30.96 -25.47
N THR A 36 -14.70 -31.87 -25.93
CA THR A 36 -15.09 -31.98 -27.33
C THR A 36 -15.99 -30.83 -27.75
N PHE A 37 -16.79 -30.30 -26.81
CA PHE A 37 -17.73 -29.20 -27.07
C PHE A 37 -17.16 -27.84 -26.65
N ASP A 38 -16.43 -27.81 -25.53
CA ASP A 38 -15.71 -26.62 -25.07
C ASP A 38 -14.31 -27.02 -24.62
N HIS A 39 -13.30 -26.64 -25.41
CA HIS A 39 -11.90 -26.97 -25.16
C HIS A 39 -11.38 -26.42 -23.81
N THR A 40 -12.14 -25.55 -23.16
CA THR A 40 -11.82 -24.96 -21.86
C THR A 40 -12.62 -25.53 -20.70
N ALA A 41 -13.49 -26.53 -20.91
CA ALA A 41 -14.40 -27.09 -19.91
C ALA A 41 -13.74 -27.62 -18.62
N SER A 42 -12.42 -27.89 -18.63
CA SER A 42 -11.68 -28.28 -17.42
C SER A 42 -10.92 -27.15 -16.74
N ARG A 43 -11.05 -25.91 -17.22
CA ARG A 43 -10.44 -24.75 -16.58
C ARG A 43 -11.35 -24.31 -15.42
N PRO A 44 -10.85 -24.31 -14.17
CA PRO A 44 -11.61 -23.77 -13.06
C PRO A 44 -12.04 -22.33 -13.36
N PRO A 45 -13.27 -21.93 -12.98
CA PRO A 45 -13.70 -20.55 -13.16
C PRO A 45 -12.75 -19.62 -12.40
N LYS A 46 -12.31 -18.56 -13.07
CA LYS A 46 -11.53 -17.50 -12.41
C LYS A 46 -12.48 -16.72 -11.52
N VAL A 47 -12.35 -16.89 -10.21
CA VAL A 47 -13.06 -16.05 -9.24
C VAL A 47 -12.43 -14.66 -9.30
N ILE A 48 -13.14 -13.69 -9.87
CA ILE A 48 -12.76 -12.28 -9.78
C ILE A 48 -13.16 -11.81 -8.39
N VAL A 49 -12.20 -11.75 -7.47
CA VAL A 49 -12.41 -11.12 -6.17
C VAL A 49 -12.28 -9.61 -6.39
N PRO A 50 -13.35 -8.81 -6.16
CA PRO A 50 -13.23 -7.36 -6.24
C PRO A 50 -12.19 -6.88 -5.21
N PRO A 51 -11.39 -5.84 -5.53
CA PRO A 51 -10.46 -5.29 -4.56
C PRO A 51 -11.23 -4.87 -3.30
N PRO A 52 -10.61 -5.01 -2.11
CA PRO A 52 -11.24 -4.55 -0.89
C PRO A 52 -11.59 -3.06 -1.02
N PRO A 53 -12.74 -2.62 -0.49
CA PRO A 53 -13.10 -1.22 -0.53
C PRO A 53 -11.99 -0.37 0.11
N PRO A 54 -11.70 0.83 -0.43
CA PRO A 54 -10.78 1.75 0.21
C PRO A 54 -11.15 1.96 1.67
N GLY A 55 -10.15 1.96 2.55
CA GLY A 55 -10.37 2.19 3.98
C GLY A 55 -10.99 3.57 4.24
N PRO A 56 -11.62 3.77 5.42
CA PRO A 56 -12.13 5.08 5.81
C PRO A 56 -11.04 6.16 5.72
N PRO A 57 -11.39 7.39 5.30
CA PRO A 57 -10.42 8.48 5.22
C PRO A 57 -9.85 8.80 6.62
N PRO A 58 -8.58 9.24 6.69
CA PRO A 58 -7.98 9.63 7.96
C PRO A 58 -8.74 10.81 8.57
N ILE A 59 -8.94 10.77 9.89
CA ILE A 59 -9.59 11.86 10.62
C ILE A 59 -8.70 13.10 10.55
N PRO A 60 -9.20 14.26 10.08
CA PRO A 60 -8.42 15.48 10.02
C PRO A 60 -8.10 16.00 11.43
N PRO A 61 -6.95 16.66 11.64
CA PRO A 61 -6.67 17.34 12.90
C PRO A 61 -7.67 18.48 13.12
N LEU A 62 -7.94 18.78 14.39
CA LEU A 62 -8.73 19.95 14.81
C LEU A 62 -8.06 21.24 14.34
N VAL A 63 -6.74 21.31 14.52
CA VAL A 63 -5.89 22.38 14.00
C VAL A 63 -4.50 21.85 13.69
N GLU A 64 -3.84 22.49 12.74
CA GLU A 64 -2.44 22.29 12.43
C GLU A 64 -1.71 23.63 12.49
N VAL A 65 -0.59 23.68 13.19
CA VAL A 65 0.27 24.86 13.33
C VAL A 65 1.65 24.50 12.83
N ILE A 66 2.15 25.23 11.82
CA ILE A 66 3.52 25.05 11.33
C ILE A 66 4.48 25.64 12.37
N ALA A 67 5.55 24.92 12.71
CA ALA A 67 6.50 25.37 13.72
C ALA A 67 7.12 26.72 13.32
N GLY A 68 7.29 27.61 14.30
CA GLY A 68 7.79 28.97 14.07
C GLY A 68 6.74 29.97 13.57
N THR A 69 5.48 29.56 13.36
CA THR A 69 4.40 30.51 13.09
C THR A 69 4.19 31.39 14.32
N PRO A 70 4.16 32.74 14.18
CA PRO A 70 3.95 33.64 15.30
C PRO A 70 2.68 33.30 16.08
N VAL A 71 2.77 33.29 17.41
CA VAL A 71 1.66 32.90 18.30
C VAL A 71 0.39 33.72 18.04
N ALA A 72 0.55 35.01 17.75
CA ALA A 72 -0.54 35.92 17.46
C ALA A 72 -1.40 35.49 16.25
N ASP A 73 -0.83 34.73 15.31
CA ASP A 73 -1.51 34.35 14.07
C ASP A 73 -2.45 33.14 14.25
N TRP A 74 -2.27 32.35 15.31
CA TRP A 74 -3.02 31.11 15.50
C TRP A 74 -3.66 30.94 16.88
N GLN A 75 -3.20 31.65 17.92
CA GLN A 75 -3.67 31.45 19.30
C GLN A 75 -5.17 31.73 19.45
N GLY A 76 -5.64 32.89 19.00
CA GLY A 76 -7.06 33.29 19.14
C GLY A 76 -8.04 32.30 18.48
N PRO A 77 -7.82 31.92 17.21
CA PRO A 77 -8.61 30.88 16.55
C PRO A 77 -8.63 29.55 17.31
N LEU A 78 -7.48 29.09 17.81
CA LEU A 78 -7.37 27.85 18.58
C LEU A 78 -8.19 27.91 19.88
N GLU A 79 -8.03 28.97 20.67
CA GLU A 79 -8.79 29.16 21.92
C GLU A 79 -10.31 29.12 21.67
N ALA A 80 -10.76 29.81 20.61
CA ALA A 80 -12.17 29.83 20.24
C ALA A 80 -12.69 28.44 19.82
N ILE A 81 -11.87 27.65 19.10
CA ILE A 81 -12.21 26.27 18.73
C ILE A 81 -12.29 25.38 19.97
N VAL A 82 -11.32 25.47 20.89
CA VAL A 82 -11.29 24.69 22.13
C VAL A 82 -12.51 24.99 22.99
N LYS A 83 -12.83 26.27 23.19
CA LYS A 83 -14.03 26.68 23.92
C LYS A 83 -15.31 26.08 23.33
N ARG A 84 -15.45 26.08 22.00
CA ARG A 84 -16.59 25.44 21.31
C ARG A 84 -16.59 23.92 21.44
N ALA A 85 -15.42 23.28 21.43
CA ALA A 85 -15.30 21.84 21.60
C ALA A 85 -15.75 21.42 23.00
N LEU A 86 -15.26 22.11 24.04
CA LEU A 86 -15.61 21.85 25.43
C LEU A 86 -17.09 22.11 25.74
N ALA A 87 -17.68 23.16 25.14
CA ALA A 87 -19.11 23.41 25.24
C ALA A 87 -19.97 22.26 24.69
N ARG A 88 -19.45 21.47 23.74
CA ARG A 88 -20.14 20.31 23.17
C ARG A 88 -19.88 19.03 23.96
N LYS A 89 -18.64 18.80 24.40
CA LYS A 89 -18.24 17.65 25.21
C LYS A 89 -17.20 18.12 26.25
N PRO A 90 -17.61 18.33 27.52
CA PRO A 90 -16.73 18.87 28.55
C PRO A 90 -15.51 17.99 28.85
N ASN A 91 -15.65 16.67 28.72
CA ASN A 91 -14.62 15.68 29.01
C ASN A 91 -13.86 15.22 27.75
N ILE A 92 -13.57 16.12 26.80
CA ILE A 92 -12.70 15.82 25.65
C ILE A 92 -11.25 15.69 26.11
N LEU A 93 -10.50 14.77 25.49
CA LEU A 93 -9.04 14.74 25.55
C LEU A 93 -8.46 15.39 24.28
N PHE A 94 -7.59 16.38 24.45
CA PHE A 94 -6.83 17.01 23.38
C PHE A 94 -5.46 16.33 23.25
N ARG A 95 -5.21 15.70 22.11
CA ARG A 95 -3.91 15.11 21.79
C ARG A 95 -3.11 16.08 20.93
N VAL A 96 -2.04 16.61 21.50
CA VAL A 96 -1.09 17.49 20.82
C VAL A 96 0.07 16.63 20.30
N GLN A 97 0.25 16.63 18.99
CA GLN A 97 1.28 15.85 18.30
C GLN A 97 2.32 16.79 17.69
N ALA A 98 3.54 16.74 18.21
CA ALA A 98 4.71 17.38 17.62
C ALA A 98 5.32 16.46 16.56
N LEU A 99 5.26 16.88 15.31
CA LEU A 99 5.74 16.10 14.17
C LEU A 99 6.88 16.84 13.49
N ALA A 100 7.96 16.12 13.21
CA ALA A 100 9.08 16.63 12.40
C ALA A 100 9.42 15.64 11.29
N PRO A 101 9.93 16.10 10.14
CA PRO A 101 10.56 15.21 9.17
C PRO A 101 11.70 14.41 9.85
N PRO A 102 11.95 13.15 9.47
CA PRO A 102 13.09 12.40 9.98
C PRO A 102 14.40 13.13 9.67
N GLY A 103 15.25 13.25 10.69
CA GLY A 103 16.59 13.78 10.61
C GLY A 103 17.59 12.77 10.05
N ALA A 104 18.88 13.13 10.11
CA ALA A 104 19.96 12.26 9.65
C ALA A 104 20.14 11.01 10.53
N ASP A 105 19.84 11.11 11.81
CA ASP A 105 19.98 10.06 12.81
C ASP A 105 19.03 10.27 14.01
N ALA A 106 19.05 9.31 14.94
CA ALA A 106 18.19 9.31 16.11
C ALA A 106 18.52 10.42 17.14
N ASP A 107 19.74 10.94 17.18
CA ASP A 107 20.11 12.06 18.06
C ASP A 107 19.55 13.37 17.51
N ALA A 108 19.66 13.59 16.20
CA ALA A 108 19.05 14.72 15.49
C ALA A 108 17.53 14.75 15.64
N ASP A 109 16.88 13.58 15.53
CA ASP A 109 15.43 13.44 15.77
C ASP A 109 15.05 13.84 17.19
N ARG A 110 15.76 13.28 18.19
CA ARG A 110 15.52 13.60 19.61
C ARG A 110 15.69 15.08 19.90
N ALA A 111 16.76 15.70 19.41
CA ALA A 111 17.02 17.12 19.62
C ALA A 111 15.95 18.01 18.98
N THR A 112 15.54 17.68 17.75
CA THR A 112 14.52 18.44 17.00
C THR A 112 13.15 18.34 17.68
N LEU A 113 12.73 17.13 18.04
CA LEU A 113 11.45 16.89 18.69
C LEU A 113 11.40 17.49 20.11
N ALA A 114 12.50 17.45 20.86
CA ALA A 114 12.59 18.10 22.16
C ALA A 114 12.38 19.61 22.04
N ARG A 115 13.08 20.28 21.12
CA ARG A 115 12.90 21.72 20.87
C ARG A 115 11.48 22.05 20.43
N LEU A 116 10.94 21.28 19.49
CA LEU A 116 9.58 21.47 18.98
C LEU A 116 8.53 21.33 20.09
N THR A 117 8.72 20.35 20.99
CA THR A 117 7.80 20.13 22.12
C THR A 117 7.91 21.25 23.15
N THR A 118 9.12 21.65 23.55
CA THR A 118 9.34 22.69 24.57
C THR A 118 8.88 24.08 24.09
N ASN A 119 9.00 24.37 22.80
CA ASN A 119 8.63 25.66 22.24
C ASN A 119 7.18 25.65 21.75
N ASP A 120 6.97 25.21 20.50
CA ASP A 120 5.67 25.29 19.83
C ASP A 120 4.62 24.38 20.49
N GLY A 121 5.00 23.16 20.90
CA GLY A 121 4.11 22.22 21.58
C GLY A 121 3.55 22.81 22.88
N GLN A 122 4.43 23.36 23.72
CA GLN A 122 4.02 23.99 24.98
C GLN A 122 3.18 25.25 24.74
N ALA A 123 3.51 26.06 23.75
CA ALA A 123 2.70 27.23 23.39
C ALA A 123 1.27 26.81 22.98
N VAL A 124 1.13 25.76 22.16
CA VAL A 124 -0.17 25.21 21.77
C VAL A 124 -0.92 24.64 22.97
N ALA A 125 -0.24 23.90 23.85
CA ALA A 125 -0.87 23.39 25.08
C ALA A 125 -1.38 24.52 25.99
N ASN A 126 -0.60 25.58 26.16
CA ASN A 126 -1.00 26.76 26.93
C ASN A 126 -2.22 27.46 26.31
N ALA A 127 -2.29 27.57 24.98
CA ALA A 127 -3.46 28.11 24.29
C ALA A 127 -4.70 27.21 24.46
N ILE A 128 -4.54 25.89 24.50
CA ILE A 128 -5.65 24.97 24.80
C ILE A 128 -6.16 25.18 26.24
N VAL A 129 -5.26 25.39 27.21
CA VAL A 129 -5.65 25.74 28.58
C VAL A 129 -6.35 27.10 28.64
N ALA A 130 -5.83 28.11 27.93
CA ALA A 130 -6.46 29.42 27.82
C ALA A 130 -7.88 29.35 27.19
N GLY A 131 -8.10 28.39 26.29
CA GLY A 131 -9.41 28.04 25.74
C GLY A 131 -10.37 27.37 26.72
N GLY A 132 -9.92 27.04 27.94
CA GLY A 132 -10.73 26.52 29.04
C GLY A 132 -10.52 25.03 29.35
N ALA A 133 -9.59 24.35 28.69
CA ALA A 133 -9.30 22.94 29.00
C ALA A 133 -8.48 22.83 30.30
N SER A 134 -8.71 21.75 31.06
CA SER A 134 -7.81 21.37 32.15
C SER A 134 -6.48 20.82 31.59
N PRO A 135 -5.34 21.04 32.25
CA PRO A 135 -4.07 20.39 31.89
C PRO A 135 -4.16 18.86 31.83
N ALA A 136 -5.02 18.24 32.66
CA ALA A 136 -5.25 16.80 32.66
C ALA A 136 -5.96 16.29 31.38
N GLN A 137 -6.53 17.20 30.58
CA GLN A 137 -7.18 16.90 29.31
C GLN A 137 -6.22 17.04 28.12
N ILE A 138 -4.92 17.22 28.36
CA ILE A 138 -3.92 17.40 27.31
C ILE A 138 -2.93 16.25 27.33
N GLU A 139 -2.82 15.55 26.20
CA GLU A 139 -1.80 14.52 25.97
C GLU A 139 -0.80 15.07 24.95
N MET A 140 0.48 15.18 25.33
CA MET A 140 1.55 15.61 24.44
C MET A 140 2.33 14.40 23.93
N THR A 141 2.55 14.34 22.62
CA THR A 141 3.34 13.28 21.97
C THR A 141 4.24 13.89 20.92
N ALA A 142 5.42 13.31 20.70
CA ALA A 142 6.35 13.76 19.69
C ALA A 142 6.92 12.57 18.93
N MET A 143 6.96 12.66 17.59
CA MET A 143 7.52 11.58 16.75
C MET A 143 8.02 12.11 15.40
N PRO A 144 9.06 11.49 14.83
CA PRO A 144 9.40 11.70 13.43
C PRO A 144 8.27 11.21 12.53
N ASN A 145 8.01 11.91 11.42
CA ASN A 145 6.99 11.53 10.45
C ASN A 145 7.43 11.93 9.04
N SER A 146 7.63 10.94 8.17
CA SER A 146 8.03 11.16 6.77
C SER A 146 6.93 11.78 5.90
N GLY A 147 5.68 11.79 6.38
CA GLY A 147 4.54 12.41 5.71
C GLY A 147 4.43 13.92 5.93
N VAL A 148 5.31 14.54 6.73
CA VAL A 148 5.37 16.00 6.88
C VAL A 148 6.64 16.55 6.25
N ALA A 149 6.52 17.64 5.50
CA ALA A 149 7.65 18.31 4.87
C ALA A 149 8.37 19.31 5.81
N SER A 150 7.75 19.65 6.94
CA SER A 150 8.23 20.68 7.87
C SER A 150 7.72 20.39 9.27
N PRO A 151 8.48 20.75 10.32
CA PRO A 151 8.03 20.61 11.70
C PRO A 151 6.69 21.32 11.93
N ARG A 152 5.78 20.66 12.64
CA ARG A 152 4.43 21.16 12.89
C ARG A 152 3.80 20.50 14.11
N ILE A 153 2.84 21.20 14.69
CA ILE A 153 1.98 20.70 15.76
C ILE A 153 0.61 20.38 15.18
N ARG A 154 0.10 19.18 15.45
CA ARG A 154 -1.29 18.80 15.14
C ARG A 154 -2.06 18.56 16.42
N VAL A 155 -3.27 19.10 16.51
CA VAL A 155 -4.16 18.85 17.65
C VAL A 155 -5.30 17.96 17.18
N TYR A 156 -5.52 16.88 17.92
CA TYR A 156 -6.66 15.97 17.72
C TYR A 156 -7.54 15.97 18.97
N VAL A 157 -8.80 15.58 18.80
CA VAL A 157 -9.75 15.41 19.91
C VAL A 157 -10.19 13.95 19.99
N ARG A 158 -10.38 13.46 21.23
CA ARG A 158 -10.88 12.11 21.53
C ARG A 158 -12.09 12.14 22.47
#